data_AF-A0A6I6GGN9-F1
#
_entry.id   AF-A0A6I6GGN9-F1
#
_cell.length_a   1.000
_cell.length_b   1.000
_cell.length_c   1.000
_cell.angle_alpha   90.00
_cell.angle_beta   90.00
_cell.angle_gamma   90.00
#
_symmetry.space_group_name_H-M   'P 1'
#
loop_
_entity.id
_entity.type
_entity.pdbx_description
1 polymer ?
#
loop_
_entity_poly.entity_id
_entity_poly.type
_entity_poly.pdbx_seq_one_letter_code
_entity_poly.pdbx_strand_id
1 'polypeptide(L)'
;MKAPKQHAPIALQPSYEVIARFIDQQEHLLQLLQQAEKANLSHIKVPISIAPMMKLQLGDVLAFLVAHNHRHVQQAQRALQAAAVLQA
;
A
#
# COMPACT_ATOMS: atom_id res chain seq x y z
N MET A 1 -11.55 0.63 6.32
CA MET A 1 -11.92 2.03 6.04
C MET A 1 -12.28 2.16 4.56
N LYS A 2 -13.21 3.05 4.19
CA LYS A 2 -13.49 3.36 2.79
C LYS A 2 -12.33 4.20 2.22
N ALA A 3 -11.95 3.94 0.97
CA ALA A 3 -10.95 4.76 0.29
C ALA A 3 -11.47 6.20 0.12
N PRO A 4 -10.62 7.23 0.23
CA PRO A 4 -10.96 8.58 -0.15
C PRO A 4 -11.45 8.60 -1.61
N LYS A 5 -12.48 9.40 -1.91
CA LYS A 5 -13.12 9.42 -3.25
C LYS A 5 -12.13 9.65 -4.40
N GLN A 6 -11.08 10.43 -4.16
CA GLN A 6 -10.03 10.74 -5.14
C GLN A 6 -9.07 9.57 -5.43
N HIS A 7 -9.06 8.54 -4.58
CA HIS A 7 -8.24 7.34 -4.74
C HIS A 7 -9.09 6.09 -5.03
N ALA A 8 -10.36 6.29 -5.42
CA ALA A 8 -11.18 5.22 -5.96
C ALA A 8 -10.66 4.84 -7.37
N PRO A 9 -10.62 3.55 -7.72
CA PRO A 9 -10.24 3.14 -9.07
C PRO A 9 -11.21 3.74 -10.09
N ILE A 10 -10.66 4.44 -11.08
CA ILE A 10 -11.41 5.21 -12.09
C ILE A 10 -11.85 4.32 -13.28
N ALA A 11 -11.13 3.23 -13.54
CA ALA A 11 -11.41 2.30 -14.63
C ALA A 11 -10.96 0.87 -14.26
N LEU A 12 -11.56 -0.14 -14.91
CA LEU A 12 -11.04 -1.51 -14.90
C LEU A 12 -9.75 -1.54 -15.72
N GLN A 13 -8.62 -1.67 -15.02
CA GLN A 13 -7.32 -1.91 -15.63
C GLN A 13 -7.09 -3.42 -15.82
N PRO A 14 -6.33 -3.84 -16.84
CA PRO A 14 -5.98 -5.26 -16.99
C PRO A 14 -5.28 -5.79 -15.73
N SER A 15 -5.69 -6.96 -15.26
CA SER A 15 -5.22 -7.50 -13.98
C SER A 15 -3.71 -7.73 -13.94
N TYR A 16 -3.10 -8.16 -15.05
CA TYR A 16 -1.66 -8.38 -15.14
C TYR A 16 -0.85 -7.09 -14.95
N GLU A 17 -1.33 -5.95 -15.48
CA GLU A 17 -0.65 -4.65 -15.34
C GLU A 17 -0.74 -4.11 -13.91
N VAL A 18 -1.89 -4.33 -13.26
CA VAL A 18 -2.09 -3.96 -11.85
C VAL A 18 -1.16 -4.78 -10.95
N ILE A 19 -1.07 -6.10 -11.20
CA ILE A 19 -0.20 -7.00 -10.43
C ILE A 19 1.27 -6.67 -10.67
N ALA A 20 1.70 -6.45 -11.92
CA ALA A 20 3.09 -6.10 -12.23
C ALA A 20 3.53 -4.82 -11.52
N ARG A 21 2.70 -3.77 -11.56
CA ARG A 21 2.98 -2.51 -10.85
C ARG A 21 2.95 -2.68 -9.34
N PHE A 22 2.08 -3.53 -8.79
CA PHE A 22 2.11 -3.82 -7.36
C PHE A 22 3.43 -4.49 -6.95
N ILE A 23 3.96 -5.43 -7.75
CA ILE A 23 5.26 -6.07 -7.50
C ILE A 23 6.39 -5.05 -7.55
N ASP A 24 6.45 -4.20 -8.58
CA ASP A 24 7.45 -3.12 -8.71
C ASP A 24 7.42 -2.17 -7.48
N GLN A 25 6.23 -1.81 -7.02
CA GLN A 25 6.06 -1.00 -5.81
C GLN A 25 6.55 -1.72 -4.53
N GLN A 26 6.39 -3.04 -4.45
CA GLN A 26 6.91 -3.84 -3.33
C GLN A 26 8.44 -3.89 -3.34
N GLU A 27 9.06 -4.02 -4.51
CA GLU A 27 10.53 -3.98 -4.64
C GLU A 27 11.09 -2.60 -4.25
N HIS A 28 10.46 -1.51 -4.70
CA HIS A 28 10.81 -0.17 -4.25
C HIS A 28 10.65 0.01 -2.74
N LEU A 29 9.57 -0.52 -2.14
CA LEU A 29 9.38 -0.45 -0.70
C LEU A 29 10.50 -1.18 0.05
N LEU A 30 10.96 -2.34 -0.45
CA LEU A 30 12.10 -3.05 0.15
C LEU A 30 13.39 -2.23 0.09
N GLN A 31 13.67 -1.57 -1.03
CA GLN A 31 14.83 -0.68 -1.15
C GLN A 31 14.75 0.50 -0.17
N LEU A 32 13.56 1.11 -0.02
CA LEU A 32 13.34 2.19 0.95
C LEU A 32 13.54 1.71 2.39
N LEU A 33 13.08 0.50 2.73
CA LEU A 33 13.27 -0.09 4.06
C LEU A 33 14.77 -0.34 4.35
N GLN A 34 15.54 -0.84 3.38
CA GLN A 34 16.99 -1.00 3.53
C GLN A 34 17.70 0.32 3.75
N GLN A 35 17.31 1.38 3.03
CA GLN A 35 17.86 2.72 3.24
C GLN A 35 17.47 3.30 4.61
N ALA A 36 16.26 3.01 5.08
CA ALA A 36 15.73 3.49 6.34
C ALA A 36 16.51 2.97 7.56
N GLU A 37 17.20 1.83 7.46
CA GLU A 37 18.06 1.29 8.53
C GLU A 37 19.13 2.30 9.02
N LYS A 38 19.58 3.17 8.11
CA LYS A 38 20.61 4.19 8.39
C LYS A 38 20.02 5.59 8.61
N ALA A 39 18.71 5.74 8.59
CA ALA A 39 18.03 7.02 8.67
C ALA A 39 17.44 7.28 10.06
N ASN A 40 17.39 8.55 10.47
CA ASN A 40 16.61 8.94 11.64
C ASN A 40 15.12 9.03 11.29
N LEU A 41 14.37 7.97 11.62
CA LEU A 41 12.98 7.78 11.21
C LEU A 41 12.00 8.81 11.80
N SER A 42 12.34 9.45 12.92
CA SER A 42 11.47 10.44 13.58
C SER A 42 11.73 11.88 13.11
N HIS A 43 12.93 12.13 12.61
CA HIS A 43 13.35 13.44 12.10
C HIS A 43 12.81 13.70 10.69
N ILE A 44 12.85 12.71 9.80
CA ILE A 44 12.37 12.87 8.42
C ILE A 44 10.84 12.97 8.42
N LYS A 45 10.30 14.01 7.77
CA LYS A 45 8.87 14.29 7.68
C LYS A 45 8.38 14.16 6.24
N VAL A 46 7.45 13.24 6.01
CA VAL A 46 6.89 12.93 4.68
C VAL A 46 5.49 13.54 4.54
N PRO A 47 5.25 14.41 3.52
CA PRO A 47 3.91 14.92 3.25
C PRO A 47 3.00 13.80 2.71
N ILE A 48 1.71 13.85 3.04
CA ILE A 48 0.73 12.86 2.57
C ILE A 48 -0.35 13.50 1.70
N SER A 49 -0.77 12.80 0.65
CA SER A 49 -1.72 13.32 -0.35
C SER A 49 -3.12 13.61 0.19
N ILE A 50 -3.55 12.85 1.20
CA ILE A 50 -4.90 12.98 1.78
C ILE A 50 -5.04 14.17 2.74
N ALA A 51 -3.92 14.70 3.24
CA ALA A 51 -3.89 15.81 4.17
C ALA A 51 -2.67 16.69 3.87
N PRO A 52 -2.76 17.60 2.89
CA PRO A 52 -1.62 18.36 2.37
C PRO A 52 -0.90 19.23 3.42
N MET A 53 -1.59 19.61 4.49
CA MET A 53 -1.04 20.41 5.59
C MET A 53 -0.35 19.56 6.67
N MET A 54 -0.40 18.23 6.57
CA MET A 54 0.21 17.32 7.53
C MET A 54 1.42 16.61 6.93
N LYS A 55 2.42 16.38 7.79
CA LYS A 55 3.54 15.50 7.50
C LYS A 55 3.64 14.45 8.59
N LEU A 56 3.95 13.22 8.22
CA LEU A 56 4.14 12.11 9.14
C LEU A 56 5.63 11.79 9.29
N GLN A 57 6.02 11.18 10.41
CA GLN A 57 7.37 10.67 10.55
C GLN A 57 7.61 9.57 9.53
N LEU A 58 8.82 9.47 8.98
CA LEU A 58 9.16 8.44 8.01
C LEU A 58 8.85 7.02 8.55
N GLY A 59 9.15 6.79 9.83
CA GLY A 59 8.82 5.52 10.50
C GLY A 59 7.31 5.20 10.44
N ASP A 60 6.46 6.18 10.75
CA ASP A 60 5.00 6.03 10.70
C ASP A 60 4.51 5.74 9.28
N VAL A 61 5.09 6.41 8.26
CA VAL A 61 4.72 6.19 6.86
C VAL A 61 5.10 4.79 6.39
N LEU A 62 6.32 4.33 6.69
CA LEU A 62 6.78 2.99 6.31
C LEU A 62 5.96 1.90 7.02
N ALA A 63 5.72 2.05 8.33
CA ALA A 63 4.89 1.13 9.09
C ALA A 63 3.45 1.06 8.54
N PHE A 64 2.87 2.22 8.22
CA PHE A 64 1.57 2.29 7.57
C PHE A 64 1.55 1.56 6.23
N LEU A 65 2.54 1.80 5.34
CA LEU A 65 2.61 1.16 4.03
C LEU A 65 2.70 -0.37 4.14
N VAL A 66 3.56 -0.89 5.00
CA VAL A 66 3.71 -2.34 5.23
C VAL A 66 2.40 -2.94 5.73
N ALA A 67 1.80 -2.35 6.78
CA ALA A 67 0.54 -2.83 7.34
C ALA A 67 -0.62 -2.73 6.33
N HIS A 68 -0.65 -1.66 5.53
CA HIS A 68 -1.63 -1.43 4.49
C HIS A 68 -1.56 -2.50 3.41
N ASN A 69 -0.38 -2.77 2.87
CA ASN A 69 -0.18 -3.76 1.81
C ASN A 69 -0.47 -5.18 2.33
N HIS A 70 -0.04 -5.51 3.55
CA HIS A 70 -0.35 -6.79 4.18
C HIS A 70 -1.87 -7.02 4.28
N ARG A 71 -2.62 -6.01 4.75
CA ARG A 71 -4.09 -6.08 4.82
C ARG A 71 -4.72 -6.25 3.44
N HIS A 72 -4.16 -5.64 2.39
CA HIS A 72 -4.68 -5.80 1.02
C HIS A 72 -4.47 -7.22 0.47
N VAL A 73 -3.32 -7.86 0.74
CA VAL A 73 -3.09 -9.27 0.39
C VAL A 73 -4.07 -10.18 1.12
N GLN A 74 -4.30 -9.96 2.42
CA GLN A 74 -5.31 -10.71 3.17
C GLN A 74 -6.73 -10.53 2.60
N GLN A 75 -7.08 -9.31 2.16
CA GLN A 75 -8.37 -9.04 1.52
C GLN A 75 -8.51 -9.82 0.19
N ALA A 76 -7.45 -9.86 -0.63
CA ALA A 76 -7.43 -10.64 -1.86
C ALA A 76 -7.59 -12.14 -1.60
N GLN A 77 -6.88 -12.69 -0.60
CA GLN A 77 -7.03 -14.10 -0.20
C GLN A 77 -8.46 -14.45 0.23
N ARG A 78 -9.09 -13.60 1.04
CA ARG A 78 -10.50 -13.78 1.43
C ARG A 78 -11.44 -13.72 0.24
N ALA A 79 -11.19 -12.82 -0.71
CA ALA A 79 -12.00 -12.72 -1.93
C ALA A 79 -11.87 -13.99 -2.80
N LEU A 80 -10.66 -14.56 -2.93
CA LEU A 80 -10.44 -15.83 -3.63
C LEU A 80 -11.18 -16.99 -2.95
N GLN A 81 -11.10 -17.07 -1.61
CA GLN A 81 -11.84 -18.09 -0.85
C GLN A 81 -13.35 -17.95 -1.03
N ALA A 82 -13.89 -16.74 -0.94
CA ALA A 82 -15.32 -16.49 -1.16
C ALA A 82 -15.76 -16.84 -2.58
N ALA A 83 -14.95 -16.52 -3.60
CA ALA A 83 -15.24 -16.87 -4.98
C ALA A 83 -15.20 -18.39 -5.21
N ALA A 84 -14.24 -19.10 -4.61
CA ALA A 84 -14.15 -20.56 -4.71
C ALA A 84 -15.34 -21.26 -4.04
N VAL A 85 -15.82 -20.75 -2.90
CA VAL A 85 -17.02 -21.27 -2.21
C VAL A 85 -18.30 -21.05 -3.02
N LEU A 86 -18.37 -19.98 -3.84
CA LEU A 86 -19.51 -19.72 -4.71
C LEU A 86 -19.51 -20.57 -6.00
N GLN A 87 -18.42 -21.28 -6.29
CA GLN A 87 -18.29 -22.17 -7.45
C GLN A 87 -18.46 -23.65 -7.12
N ALA A 88 -18.68 -24.00 -5.85
CA ALA A 88 -18.93 -25.35 -5.35
C ALA A 88 -20.41 -25.54 -5.00
#